data_AF-A0A2N3AHE0-F1
#
_entry.id   AF-A0A2N3AHE0-F1
#
_cell.length_a   1.000
_cell.length_b   1.000
_cell.length_c   1.000
_cell.angle_alpha   90.00
_cell.angle_beta   90.00
_cell.angle_gamma   90.00
#
_symmetry.space_group_name_H-M   'P 1'
#
loop_
_entity.id
_entity.type
_entity.pdbx_description
1 polymer ?
#
loop_
_entity_poly.entity_id
_entity_poly.type
_entity_poly.pdbx_seq_one_letter_code
_entity_poly.pdbx_strand_id
1 'polypeptide(L)' 'MDLKEKIRNIPDFPVKGIQFKDITTLLKDK' A
#
# COMPACT_ATOMS: atom_id res chain seq x y z
N MET A 1 7.09 -11.60 -11.24
CA MET A 1 6.91 -10.26 -10.65
C MET A 1 6.53 -10.46 -9.19
N ASP A 2 7.35 -9.98 -8.26
CA ASP A 2 7.02 -10.10 -6.85
C ASP A 2 6.00 -9.00 -6.49
N LEU A 3 4.73 -9.39 -6.34
CA LEU A 3 3.63 -8.46 -6.05
C LEU A 3 3.85 -7.70 -4.73
N LYS A 4 4.65 -8.28 -3.82
CA LYS A 4 4.97 -7.67 -2.54
C LYS A 4 5.79 -6.38 -2.67
N GLU A 5 6.64 -6.26 -3.71
CA GLU A 5 7.45 -5.07 -3.95
C GLU A 5 6.61 -3.84 -4.32
N LYS A 6 5.40 -4.06 -4.86
CA LYS A 6 4.49 -2.99 -5.29
C LYS A 6 3.57 -2.49 -4.16
N ILE A 7 3.57 -3.12 -2.99
CA ILE A 7 2.76 -2.71 -1.83
C ILE A 7 3.55 -1.70 -1.00
N ARG A 8 2.99 -0.49 -0.82
CA ARG A 8 3.61 0.55 0.01
C ARG A 8 3.04 0.51 1.43
N ASN A 9 3.87 0.74 2.44
CA ASN A 9 3.41 0.90 3.82
C ASN A 9 3.37 2.40 4.16
N ILE A 10 2.21 2.88 4.58
CA ILE A 10 2.00 4.26 5.04
C ILE A 10 1.67 4.19 6.54
N PRO A 11 2.59 4.61 7.43
CA PRO A 11 2.31 4.63 8.86
C PRO A 11 1.33 5.77 9.20
N ASP A 12 0.57 5.57 10.26
CA ASP A 12 -0.34 6.55 10.88
C ASP A 12 -1.46 7.08 9.97
N PHE A 13 -1.92 6.26 9.00
CA PHE A 13 -2.99 6.64 8.06
C PHE A 13 -4.20 5.67 8.10
N PRO A 14 -5.45 6.17 8.03
CA PRO A 14 -5.87 7.57 8.14
C PRO A 14 -5.86 8.10 9.59
N VAL A 15 -5.62 7.21 10.57
CA VAL A 15 -5.53 7.52 11.99
C VAL A 15 -4.18 7.06 12.52
N LYS A 16 -3.61 7.84 13.44
CA LYS A 16 -2.36 7.51 14.15
C LYS A 16 -2.46 6.13 14.81
N GLY A 17 -1.43 5.31 14.64
CA GLY A 17 -1.35 3.92 15.11
C GLY A 17 -1.74 2.87 14.06
N ILE A 18 -2.24 3.28 12.89
CA ILE A 18 -2.58 2.36 11.79
C ILE A 18 -1.43 2.29 10.79
N GLN A 19 -1.01 1.08 10.41
CA GLN A 19 -0.10 0.89 9.28
C GLN A 19 -0.90 0.51 8.03
N PHE A 20 -1.14 1.48 7.17
CA PHE A 20 -1.89 1.30 5.94
C PHE A 20 -1.04 0.64 4.86
N LYS A 21 -1.59 -0.39 4.19
CA LYS A 21 -0.97 -1.05 3.05
C LYS A 21 -1.61 -0.55 1.77
N ASP A 22 -0.88 0.30 1.06
CA ASP A 22 -1.33 0.85 -0.20
C ASP A 22 -1.02 -0.11 -1.36
N ILE A 23 -2.10 -0.64 -1.95
CA ILE A 23 -2.08 -1.54 -3.11
C ILE A 23 -2.45 -0.83 -4.42
N THR A 24 -2.63 0.51 -4.43
CA THR A 24 -3.04 1.25 -5.64
C THR A 24 -2.07 1.06 -6.81
N THR A 25 -0.78 0.84 -6.52
CA THR A 25 0.24 0.50 -7.53
C THR A 25 -0.06 -0.80 -8.29
N LEU A 26 -0.78 -1.75 -7.69
CA LEU A 26 -1.21 -2.99 -8.32
C LEU A 26 -2.48 -2.82 -9.17
N LEU A 27 -3.26 -1.77 -8.93
CA LEU A 27 -4.53 -1.53 -9.61
C LEU A 27 -4.37 -0.72 -10.91
N LYS A 28 -3.13 -0.31 -11.26
CA LYS A 28 -2.85 0.50 -12.45
C LYS A 28 -2.92 -0.27 -13.80
N ASP A 29 -3.33 -1.53 -13.79
CA ASP A 29 -3.47 -2.36 -14.98
C ASP A 29 -4.92 -2.40 -15.51
N LYS A 30 -5.44 -1.23 -15.94
CA LYS A 30 -6.31 -0.97 -17.12
C LYS A 30 -7.09 0.32 -17.01
#